data_AF-A0AAW0DCX7-F1
#
_entry.id   AF-A0AAW0DCX7-F1
#
_cell.length_a   1.000
_cell.length_b   1.000
_cell.length_c   1.000
_cell.angle_alpha   90.00
_cell.angle_beta   90.00
_cell.angle_gamma   90.00
#
_symmetry.space_group_name_H-M   'P 1'
#
loop_
_entity.id
_entity.type
_entity.pdbx_description
1 polymer ?
#
loop_
_entity_poly.entity_id
_entity_poly.type
_entity_poly.pdbx_seq_one_letter_code
_entity_poly.pdbx_strand_id
1 'polypeptide(L)'
;MYDDDSLSRLPCSLLLASLSFIPNDTLRYTAVGLAAGAGVLSAIHLKRPSVQLKNLETTVNETEDLIRAAKEFCSRDVLILAEESVRLLEIKRSVSIIQCRILDSNTLAWKKYRLLWGEVSETAKKVKKTRTTVQLIMEAERQRQFTDDINTTQMVLGRRNPVGSPCGLEHRYSSRELYSV
;
A
#
# COMPACT_ATOMS: atom_id res chain seq x y z
N MET A 1 -18.40 11.15 14.06
CA MET A 1 -18.15 10.88 12.64
C MET A 1 -18.45 12.21 11.96
N TYR A 2 -17.43 13.07 11.83
CA TYR A 2 -17.61 14.45 11.36
C TYR A 2 -17.38 14.48 9.85
N ASP A 3 -18.34 15.05 9.14
CA ASP A 3 -18.35 15.25 7.70
C ASP A 3 -17.25 16.25 7.27
N ASP A 4 -16.11 15.72 6.84
CA ASP A 4 -14.97 16.46 6.25
C ASP A 4 -15.28 17.11 4.88
N ASP A 5 -16.47 16.89 4.30
CA ASP A 5 -16.85 17.43 2.98
C ASP A 5 -17.36 18.88 3.00
N SER A 6 -17.63 19.44 4.19
CA SER A 6 -18.18 20.80 4.32
C SER A 6 -17.12 21.90 4.27
N LEU A 7 -15.86 21.59 4.63
CA LEU A 7 -14.78 22.58 4.75
C LEU A 7 -14.20 23.01 3.39
N SER A 8 -14.34 22.19 2.34
CA SER A 8 -13.77 22.45 1.01
C SER A 8 -14.69 23.30 0.11
N ARG A 9 -16.00 23.37 0.41
CA ARG A 9 -16.99 24.12 -0.37
C ARG A 9 -17.15 25.58 0.05
N LEU A 10 -16.96 25.87 1.34
CA LEU A 10 -17.02 27.22 1.93
C LEU A 10 -16.04 28.24 1.33
N PRO A 11 -14.76 27.90 1.01
CA PRO A 11 -13.84 28.89 0.45
C PRO A 11 -14.14 29.25 -1.01
N CYS A 12 -14.70 28.30 -1.79
CA CYS A 12 -14.97 28.53 -3.21
C CYS A 12 -16.13 29.51 -3.45
N SER A 13 -17.20 29.44 -2.64
CA SER A 13 -18.33 30.37 -2.73
C SER A 13 -17.97 31.80 -2.29
N LEU A 14 -17.12 31.93 -1.26
CA LEU A 14 -16.59 33.22 -0.78
C LEU A 14 -15.65 33.89 -1.79
N LEU A 15 -14.82 33.11 -2.48
CA LEU A 15 -13.95 33.62 -3.55
C LEU A 15 -14.77 34.08 -4.77
N LEU A 16 -15.80 33.34 -5.18
CA LEU A 16 -16.70 33.75 -6.26
C LEU A 16 -17.49 35.01 -5.91
N ALA A 17 -17.95 35.15 -4.66
CA ALA A 17 -18.65 36.33 -4.20
C ALA A 17 -17.75 37.59 -4.22
N SER A 18 -16.51 37.48 -3.73
CA SER A 18 -15.53 38.59 -3.77
C SER A 18 -15.05 38.94 -5.18
N LEU A 19 -14.95 37.97 -6.10
CA LEU A 19 -14.65 38.21 -7.51
C LEU A 19 -15.76 39.00 -8.22
N SER A 20 -17.02 38.81 -7.84
CA SER A 20 -18.16 39.54 -8.40
C SER A 20 -18.18 41.04 -8.05
N PHE A 21 -17.44 41.46 -7.03
CA PHE A 21 -17.35 42.87 -6.61
C PHE A 21 -16.36 43.72 -7.40
N ILE A 22 -15.53 43.11 -8.25
CA ILE A 22 -14.56 43.83 -9.08
C ILE A 22 -15.25 44.22 -10.39
N PRO A 23 -15.46 45.50 -10.71
CA PRO A 23 -16.22 45.90 -11.91
C PRO A 23 -15.45 45.76 -13.23
N ASN A 24 -14.16 45.44 -13.17
CA ASN A 24 -13.27 45.38 -14.33
C ASN A 24 -12.88 43.93 -14.63
N ASP A 25 -13.30 43.41 -15.79
CA ASP A 25 -13.13 41.99 -16.15
C ASP A 25 -11.66 41.56 -16.20
N THR A 26 -10.78 42.47 -16.62
CA THR A 26 -9.33 42.25 -16.66
C THR A 26 -8.72 41.97 -15.29
N LEU A 27 -9.19 42.66 -14.24
CA LEU A 27 -8.75 42.45 -12.86
C LEU A 27 -9.31 41.15 -12.26
N ARG A 28 -10.49 40.70 -12.69
CA ARG A 28 -11.04 39.40 -12.29
C ARG A 28 -10.19 38.25 -12.81
N TYR A 29 -9.85 38.26 -14.10
CA TYR A 29 -9.03 37.19 -14.69
C TYR A 29 -7.62 37.13 -14.10
N THR A 30 -7.00 38.28 -13.81
CA THR A 30 -5.68 38.30 -13.16
C THR A 30 -5.74 37.82 -11.71
N ALA A 31 -6.79 38.17 -10.96
CA ALA A 31 -7.01 37.67 -9.60
C ALA A 31 -7.26 36.15 -9.57
N VAL A 32 -8.03 35.60 -10.50
CA VAL A 32 -8.22 34.14 -10.65
C VAL A 32 -6.90 33.46 -10.99
N GLY A 33 -6.12 34.03 -11.92
CA GLY A 33 -4.78 33.52 -12.26
C GLY A 33 -3.81 33.53 -11.08
N LEU A 34 -3.82 34.60 -10.28
CA LEU A 34 -3.02 34.73 -9.06
C LEU A 34 -3.46 33.74 -7.97
N ALA A 35 -4.77 33.57 -7.77
CA ALA A 35 -5.32 32.62 -6.80
C ALA A 35 -5.03 31.17 -7.20
N ALA A 36 -5.19 30.83 -8.49
CA ALA A 36 -4.81 29.53 -9.02
C ALA A 36 -3.30 29.29 -8.90
N GLY A 37 -2.48 30.30 -9.24
CA GLY A 37 -1.03 30.25 -9.07
C GLY A 37 -0.61 30.05 -7.62
N ALA A 38 -1.20 30.80 -6.69
CA ALA A 38 -0.97 30.67 -5.26
C ALA A 38 -1.44 29.31 -4.71
N GLY A 39 -2.55 28.76 -5.22
CA GLY A 39 -3.02 27.41 -4.92
C GLY A 39 -2.03 26.32 -5.38
N VAL A 40 -1.47 26.46 -6.58
CA VAL A 40 -0.45 25.54 -7.09
C VAL A 40 0.86 25.67 -6.30
N LEU A 41 1.31 26.89 -6.01
CA LEU A 41 2.50 27.16 -5.22
C LEU A 41 2.38 26.66 -3.78
N SER A 42 1.23 26.85 -3.14
CA SER A 42 0.96 26.33 -1.79
C SER A 42 0.89 24.81 -1.77
N ALA A 43 0.28 24.15 -2.77
CA ALA A 43 0.32 22.70 -2.91
C ALA A 43 1.75 22.14 -3.04
N ILE A 44 2.63 22.88 -3.72
CA ILE A 44 4.06 22.53 -3.86
C ILE A 44 4.83 22.75 -2.55
N HIS A 45 4.48 23.79 -1.78
CA HIS A 45 5.06 24.03 -0.46
C HIS A 45 4.59 23.06 0.62
N LEU A 46 3.34 22.57 0.56
CA LEU A 46 2.87 21.50 1.46
C LEU A 46 3.53 20.14 1.16
N LYS A 47 3.97 19.91 -0.08
CA LYS A 47 4.68 18.68 -0.50
C LYS A 47 6.18 18.91 -0.65
N ARG A 48 6.82 19.56 0.35
CA ARG A 48 8.28 19.67 0.39
C ARG A 48 8.92 18.26 0.35
N PRO A 49 10.02 18.07 -0.40
CA PRO A 49 10.60 16.75 -0.63
C PRO A 49 11.19 16.22 0.68
N SER A 50 11.66 17.11 1.55
CA SER A 50 12.14 16.79 2.90
C SER A 50 11.06 16.19 3.79
N VAL A 51 9.82 16.70 3.72
CA VAL A 51 8.69 16.14 4.48
C VAL A 51 8.28 14.77 3.91
N GLN A 52 8.22 14.65 2.59
CA GLN A 52 7.93 13.37 1.94
C GLN A 52 9.02 12.32 2.18
N LEU A 53 10.27 12.74 2.27
CA LEU A 53 11.40 11.90 2.60
C LEU A 53 11.35 11.39 4.03
N LYS A 54 10.94 12.24 4.99
CA LYS A 54 10.71 11.83 6.37
C LYS A 54 9.58 10.80 6.47
N ASN A 55 8.46 11.04 5.77
CA ASN A 55 7.36 10.07 5.70
C ASN A 55 7.80 8.76 5.03
N LEU A 56 8.65 8.85 4.00
CA LEU A 56 9.21 7.68 3.32
C LEU A 56 10.11 6.88 4.25
N GLU A 57 10.98 7.53 5.02
CA GLU A 57 11.85 6.89 6.02
C GLU A 57 11.03 6.17 7.10
N THR A 58 9.98 6.81 7.62
CA THR A 58 9.03 6.14 8.53
C THR A 58 8.41 4.90 7.89
N THR A 59 7.94 5.01 6.64
CA THR A 59 7.33 3.88 5.93
C THR A 59 8.32 2.73 5.69
N VAL A 60 9.58 3.05 5.40
CA VAL A 60 10.66 2.06 5.25
C VAL A 60 10.90 1.31 6.55
N ASN A 61 10.97 2.02 7.68
CA ASN A 61 11.17 1.41 9.00
C ASN A 61 9.98 0.53 9.40
N GLU A 62 8.75 0.99 9.19
CA GLU A 62 7.54 0.16 9.39
C GLU A 62 7.57 -1.11 8.54
N THR A 63 8.04 -1.01 7.29
CA THR A 63 8.14 -2.15 6.39
C THR A 63 9.24 -3.12 6.83
N GLU A 64 10.34 -2.63 7.39
CA GLU A 64 11.39 -3.46 7.97
C GLU A 64 10.89 -4.25 9.18
N ASP A 65 10.14 -3.60 10.07
CA ASP A 65 9.55 -4.25 11.24
C ASP A 65 8.51 -5.31 10.81
N LEU A 66 7.71 -5.03 9.78
CA LEU A 66 6.81 -6.02 9.18
C LEU A 66 7.56 -7.22 8.60
N ILE A 67 8.67 -7.00 7.89
CA ILE A 67 9.50 -8.10 7.37
C ILE A 67 10.12 -8.91 8.51
N ARG A 68 10.59 -8.24 9.58
CA ARG A 68 11.16 -8.92 10.76
C ARG A 68 10.11 -9.81 11.41
N ALA A 69 8.91 -9.28 11.65
CA ALA A 69 7.79 -10.08 12.16
C ALA A 69 7.45 -11.24 11.20
N ALA A 70 7.33 -10.98 9.90
CA ALA A 70 7.02 -12.03 8.93
C ALA A 70 8.08 -13.15 8.90
N LYS A 71 9.37 -12.84 9.09
CA LYS A 71 10.43 -13.85 9.19
C LYS A 71 10.30 -14.76 10.42
N GLU A 72 9.79 -14.23 11.53
CA GLU A 72 9.53 -15.01 12.74
C GLU A 72 8.29 -15.90 12.60
N PHE A 73 7.24 -15.40 11.94
CA PHE A 73 5.96 -16.10 11.81
C PHE A 73 5.86 -17.04 10.60
N CYS A 74 6.54 -16.76 9.49
CA CYS A 74 6.37 -17.49 8.23
C CYS A 74 7.58 -18.40 7.94
N SER A 75 7.46 -19.69 8.24
CA SER A 75 8.56 -20.66 8.08
C SER A 75 8.70 -21.22 6.65
N ARG A 76 7.64 -21.14 5.83
CA ARG A 76 7.61 -21.72 4.47
C ARG A 76 8.08 -20.76 3.38
N ASP A 77 7.84 -19.46 3.54
CA ASP A 77 8.12 -18.43 2.53
C ASP A 77 9.40 -17.61 2.82
N VAL A 78 10.35 -18.21 3.54
CA VAL A 78 11.60 -17.56 4.01
C VAL A 78 12.46 -17.02 2.87
N LEU A 79 12.51 -17.72 1.73
CA LEU A 79 13.27 -17.31 0.54
C LEU A 79 12.71 -16.01 -0.07
N ILE A 80 11.39 -15.89 -0.14
CA ILE A 80 10.70 -14.70 -0.66
C ILE A 80 10.88 -13.53 0.31
N LEU A 81 10.80 -13.79 1.62
CA LEU A 81 11.07 -12.79 2.67
C LEU A 81 12.52 -12.32 2.69
N ALA A 82 13.47 -13.21 2.37
CA ALA A 82 14.88 -12.85 2.19
C ALA A 82 15.06 -11.92 0.98
N GLU A 83 14.45 -12.24 -0.15
CA GLU A 83 14.48 -11.40 -1.36
C GLU A 83 13.86 -10.01 -1.11
N GLU A 84 12.70 -9.94 -0.45
CA GLU A 84 12.09 -8.66 -0.09
C GLU A 84 12.96 -7.86 0.90
N SER A 85 13.69 -8.52 1.79
CA SER A 85 14.64 -7.82 2.67
C SER A 85 15.84 -7.24 1.92
N VAL A 86 16.33 -7.92 0.88
CA VAL A 86 17.37 -7.37 -0.01
C VAL A 86 16.84 -6.17 -0.80
N ARG A 87 15.62 -6.27 -1.36
CA ARG A 87 14.95 -5.14 -2.04
C ARG A 87 14.77 -3.95 -1.11
N LEU A 88 14.41 -4.17 0.15
CA LEU A 88 14.28 -3.09 1.14
C LEU A 88 15.64 -2.41 1.43
N LEU A 89 16.74 -3.17 1.47
CA LEU A 89 18.09 -2.61 1.63
C LEU A 89 18.50 -1.72 0.45
N GLU A 90 18.18 -2.13 -0.78
CA GLU A 90 18.40 -1.30 -1.99
C GLU A 90 17.58 -0.01 -1.95
N ILE A 91 16.34 -0.09 -1.47
CA ILE A 91 15.48 1.08 -1.27
C ILE A 91 16.06 1.99 -0.19
N LYS A 92 16.51 1.47 0.96
CA LYS A 92 17.19 2.24 2.01
C LYS A 92 18.40 2.99 1.46
N ARG A 93 19.24 2.31 0.68
CA ARG A 93 20.39 2.94 0.01
C ARG A 93 19.93 4.09 -0.90
N SER A 94 18.87 3.90 -1.67
CA SER A 94 18.30 4.94 -2.54
C SER A 94 17.78 6.14 -1.74
N VAL A 95 17.10 5.90 -0.61
CA VAL A 95 16.63 6.95 0.30
C VAL A 95 17.81 7.75 0.87
N SER A 96 18.88 7.09 1.31
CA SER A 96 20.09 7.78 1.80
C SER A 96 20.74 8.64 0.73
N ILE A 97 20.82 8.16 -0.53
CA ILE A 97 21.33 8.96 -1.66
C ILE A 97 20.47 10.21 -1.88
N ILE A 98 19.15 10.06 -1.84
CA ILE A 98 18.22 11.19 -1.99
C ILE A 98 18.37 12.18 -0.83
N GLN A 99 18.52 11.71 0.41
CA GLN A 99 18.81 12.54 1.58
C GLN A 99 20.09 13.37 1.37
N CYS A 100 21.19 12.73 0.97
CA CYS A 100 22.44 13.44 0.67
C CYS A 100 22.26 14.49 -0.43
N ARG A 101 21.52 14.18 -1.51
CA ARG A 101 21.25 15.13 -2.61
C ARG A 101 20.39 16.32 -2.19
N ILE A 102 19.51 16.15 -1.20
CA ILE A 102 18.69 17.23 -0.64
C ILE A 102 19.52 18.11 0.31
N LEU A 103 20.47 17.53 1.05
CA LEU A 103 21.35 18.26 1.96
C LEU A 103 22.45 19.05 1.23
N ASP A 104 22.97 18.53 0.12
CA ASP A 104 23.99 19.18 -0.72
C ASP A 104 23.43 20.40 -1.51
N SER A 105 22.15 20.70 -1.34
CA SER A 105 21.35 21.45 -2.29
C SER A 105 21.13 22.90 -1.85
N ASN A 106 22.21 23.64 -1.58
CA ASN A 106 22.09 25.08 -1.25
C ASN A 106 21.60 25.95 -2.43
N THR A 107 21.45 25.40 -3.64
CA THR A 107 20.88 26.08 -4.82
C THR A 107 20.20 25.09 -5.78
N LEU A 108 19.05 24.52 -5.41
CA LEU A 108 18.26 23.71 -6.37
C LEU A 108 17.49 24.61 -7.33
N ALA A 109 17.97 24.70 -8.57
CA ALA A 109 17.13 25.09 -9.70
C ALA A 109 15.87 24.21 -9.73
N TRP A 110 14.72 24.81 -10.00
CA TRP A 110 13.38 24.16 -9.94
C TRP A 110 13.32 22.80 -10.67
N LYS A 111 14.08 22.66 -11.77
CA LYS A 111 14.23 21.41 -12.53
C LYS A 111 14.83 20.27 -11.70
N LYS A 112 15.87 20.53 -10.91
CA LYS A 112 16.49 19.52 -10.04
C LYS A 112 15.56 19.14 -8.87
N TYR A 113 14.83 20.12 -8.33
CA TYR A 113 13.81 19.88 -7.31
C TYR A 113 12.69 18.96 -7.82
N ARG A 114 12.19 19.18 -9.04
CA ARG A 114 11.17 18.32 -9.66
C ARG A 114 11.68 16.90 -9.91
N LEU A 115 12.94 16.74 -10.30
CA LEU A 115 13.57 15.43 -10.48
C LEU A 115 13.67 14.67 -9.15
N LEU A 116 14.18 15.32 -8.10
CA LEU A 116 14.21 14.75 -6.75
C LEU A 116 12.82 14.35 -6.27
N TRP A 117 11.80 15.15 -6.57
CA TRP A 117 10.42 14.82 -6.23
C TRP A 117 9.90 13.58 -6.96
N GLY A 118 10.26 13.41 -8.23
CA GLY A 118 10.02 12.18 -8.99
C GLY A 118 10.71 10.97 -8.37
N GLU A 119 12.00 11.09 -8.04
CA GLU A 119 12.80 10.02 -7.41
C GLU A 119 12.21 9.59 -6.05
N VAL A 120 11.81 10.53 -5.19
CA VAL A 120 11.14 10.25 -3.91
C VAL A 120 9.82 9.52 -4.12
N SER A 121 9.00 9.98 -5.08
CA SER A 121 7.70 9.37 -5.38
C SER A 121 7.83 7.96 -5.92
N GLU A 122 8.80 7.72 -6.81
CA GLU A 122 9.08 6.38 -7.34
C GLU A 122 9.57 5.44 -6.24
N THR A 123 10.47 5.92 -5.38
CA THR A 123 10.97 5.16 -4.24
C THR A 123 9.85 4.82 -3.25
N ALA A 124 8.93 5.77 -2.99
CA ALA A 124 7.75 5.53 -2.16
C ALA A 124 6.83 4.44 -2.74
N LYS A 125 6.66 4.38 -4.06
CA LYS A 125 5.90 3.30 -4.71
C LYS A 125 6.58 1.95 -4.52
N LYS A 126 7.92 1.89 -4.62
CA LYS A 126 8.70 0.65 -4.40
C LYS A 126 8.52 0.14 -2.97
N VAL A 127 8.64 1.02 -1.96
CA VAL A 127 8.39 0.66 -0.55
C VAL A 127 6.97 0.13 -0.36
N LYS A 128 5.97 0.84 -0.89
CA LYS A 128 4.57 0.41 -0.79
C LYS A 128 4.34 -0.96 -1.39
N LYS A 129 4.97 -1.26 -2.54
CA LYS A 129 4.89 -2.57 -3.18
C LYS A 129 5.46 -3.67 -2.28
N THR A 130 6.69 -3.50 -1.78
CA THR A 130 7.31 -4.45 -0.84
C THR A 130 6.44 -4.67 0.40
N ARG A 131 5.91 -3.59 1.00
CA ARG A 131 4.98 -3.69 2.13
C ARG A 131 3.74 -4.52 1.80
N THR A 132 3.08 -4.26 0.66
CA THR A 132 1.89 -5.03 0.26
C THR A 132 2.20 -6.50 0.00
N THR A 133 3.35 -6.80 -0.60
CA THR A 133 3.78 -8.19 -0.84
C THR A 133 3.99 -8.93 0.48
N VAL A 134 4.67 -8.30 1.45
CA VAL A 134 4.89 -8.88 2.78
C VAL A 134 3.58 -9.09 3.52
N GLN A 135 2.64 -8.14 3.46
CA GLN A 135 1.31 -8.29 4.05
C GLN A 135 0.53 -9.47 3.44
N LEU A 136 0.56 -9.63 2.12
CA LEU A 136 -0.07 -10.76 1.44
C LEU A 136 0.53 -12.10 1.87
N ILE A 137 1.84 -12.18 2.05
CA ILE A 137 2.51 -13.40 2.56
C ILE A 137 2.02 -13.72 3.97
N MET A 138 1.98 -12.72 4.86
CA MET A 138 1.49 -12.91 6.23
C MET A 138 0.02 -13.34 6.27
N GLU A 139 -0.83 -12.75 5.42
CA GLU A 139 -2.24 -13.13 5.32
C GLU A 139 -2.42 -14.55 4.78
N ALA A 140 -1.66 -14.93 3.75
CA ALA A 140 -1.66 -16.28 3.21
C ALA A 140 -1.22 -17.32 4.26
N GLU A 141 -0.17 -17.02 5.03
CA GLU A 141 0.30 -17.91 6.09
C GLU A 141 -0.72 -18.03 7.22
N ARG A 142 -1.38 -16.93 7.59
CA ARG A 142 -2.49 -16.96 8.56
C ARG A 142 -3.65 -17.84 8.07
N GLN A 143 -4.03 -17.74 6.80
CA GLN A 143 -5.09 -18.59 6.22
C GLN A 143 -4.71 -20.08 6.23
N ARG A 144 -3.44 -20.40 5.96
CA ARG A 144 -2.92 -21.77 6.03
C ARG A 144 -2.98 -22.30 7.46
N GLN A 145 -2.56 -21.52 8.45
CA GLN A 145 -2.66 -21.89 9.87
C GLN A 145 -4.11 -22.18 10.28
N PHE A 146 -5.05 -21.32 9.89
CA PHE A 146 -6.47 -21.59 10.15
C PHE A 146 -6.96 -22.90 9.50
N THR A 147 -6.50 -23.20 8.29
CA THR A 147 -6.87 -24.44 7.58
C THR A 147 -6.27 -25.67 8.27
N ASP A 148 -5.00 -25.60 8.69
CA ASP A 148 -4.31 -26.67 9.42
C ASP A 148 -4.96 -26.91 10.80
N ASP A 149 -5.40 -25.85 11.50
CA ASP A 149 -6.14 -25.95 12.78
C ASP A 149 -7.52 -26.61 12.61
N ILE A 150 -8.25 -26.29 11.54
CA ILE A 150 -9.54 -26.93 11.23
C ILE A 150 -9.33 -28.42 10.91
N ASN A 151 -8.34 -28.74 10.09
CA ASN A 151 -8.03 -30.12 9.69
C ASN A 151 -7.61 -30.97 10.90
N THR A 152 -6.76 -30.43 11.78
CA THR A 152 -6.35 -31.12 13.01
C THR A 152 -7.51 -31.30 13.97
N THR A 153 -8.38 -30.29 14.14
CA THR A 153 -9.58 -30.39 14.98
C THR A 153 -10.55 -31.46 14.44
N GLN A 154 -10.75 -31.55 13.12
CA GLN A 154 -11.55 -32.60 12.50
C GLN A 154 -10.93 -33.99 12.67
N MET A 155 -9.61 -34.14 12.55
CA MET A 155 -8.94 -35.42 12.82
C MET A 155 -9.09 -35.87 14.28
N VAL A 156 -9.06 -34.94 15.23
CA VAL A 156 -9.24 -35.25 16.66
C VAL A 156 -10.70 -35.62 16.96
N LEU A 157 -11.68 -34.94 16.36
CA LEU A 157 -13.10 -35.27 16.50
C LEU A 157 -13.48 -36.57 15.78
N GLY A 158 -12.90 -36.83 14.61
CA GLY A 158 -13.05 -38.10 13.87
C GLY A 158 -12.44 -39.31 14.60
N ARG A 159 -11.44 -39.09 15.46
CA ARG A 159 -10.90 -40.14 16.35
C ARG A 159 -11.71 -40.34 17.63
N ARG A 160 -12.49 -39.34 18.08
CA ARG A 160 -13.32 -39.45 19.30
C ARG A 160 -14.70 -40.05 19.08
N ASN A 161 -15.14 -40.18 17.84
CA ASN A 161 -16.29 -41.01 17.49
C ASN A 161 -15.84 -42.21 16.64
N PRO A 162 -15.66 -43.41 17.23
CA PRO A 162 -15.81 -44.63 16.45
C PRO A 162 -17.31 -44.77 16.15
N VAL A 163 -17.82 -44.00 15.18
CA VAL A 163 -19.12 -44.29 14.60
C VAL A 163 -18.96 -45.65 13.94
N GLY A 164 -19.72 -46.61 14.46
CA GLY A 164 -19.62 -48.00 14.11
C GLY A 164 -19.57 -48.23 12.60
N SER A 165 -18.85 -49.29 12.24
CA SER A 165 -19.02 -49.99 10.96
C SER A 165 -20.49 -49.96 10.54
N PRO A 166 -20.84 -49.39 9.38
CA PRO A 166 -22.10 -49.77 8.76
C PRO A 166 -21.93 -51.22 8.31
N CYS A 167 -22.49 -52.12 9.12
CA CYS A 167 -22.82 -53.47 8.71
C CYS A 167 -23.64 -53.39 7.43
N GLY A 168 -23.21 -54.15 6.41
CA GLY A 168 -24.08 -54.75 5.40
C GLY A 168 -24.96 -53.81 4.59
N LEU A 169 -24.53 -53.53 3.36
CA LEU A 169 -25.37 -53.83 2.20
C LEU A 169 -24.47 -53.96 0.99
N GLU A 170 -24.17 -55.23 0.66
CA GLU A 170 -23.88 -55.62 -0.69
C GLU A 170 -24.95 -55.04 -1.61
N HIS A 171 -24.55 -54.22 -2.56
CA HIS A 171 -25.17 -54.25 -3.88
C HIS A 171 -24.08 -54.20 -4.92
N ARG A 172 -23.71 -55.40 -5.36
CA ARG A 172 -23.24 -55.63 -6.73
C ARG A 172 -24.19 -54.91 -7.68
N TYR A 173 -23.69 -53.93 -8.41
CA TYR A 173 -24.09 -53.74 -9.79
C TYR A 173 -22.86 -53.91 -10.67
N SER A 174 -22.74 -55.15 -11.15
CA SER A 174 -22.00 -55.51 -12.35
C SER A 174 -22.81 -55.09 -13.57
N SER A 175 -22.08 -54.73 -14.63
CA SER A 175 -22.43 -54.51 -16.06
C SER A 175 -21.88 -53.14 -16.49
N ARG A 176 -20.70 -52.99 -17.12
CA ARG A 176 -20.34 -53.49 -18.47
C ARG A 176 -21.61 -53.52 -19.33
N GLU A 177 -21.84 -52.55 -20.21
CA GLU A 177 -21.17 -52.47 -21.50
C GLU A 177 -21.11 -51.01 -22.02
N LEU A 178 -19.90 -50.55 -22.33
CA LEU A 178 -19.66 -49.78 -23.54
C LEU A 178 -19.70 -50.76 -24.71
N TYR A 179 -20.34 -50.42 -25.84
CA TYR A 179 -19.79 -50.45 -27.21
C TYR A 179 -20.90 -50.13 -28.25
N SER A 180 -20.61 -49.18 -29.15
CA SER A 180 -21.01 -49.02 -30.58
C SER A 180 -22.33 -49.65 -31.08
N VAL A 181 -23.23 -48.98 -31.81
CA VAL A 181 -23.09 -48.24 -33.09
C VAL A 181 -24.27 -47.28 -33.23
#